data_AF-A0A455ZDX6-F1
#
_entry.id   AF-A0A455ZDX6-F1
#
_cell.length_a   1.000
_cell.length_b   1.000
_cell.length_c   1.000
_cell.angle_alpha   90.00
_cell.angle_beta   90.00
_cell.angle_gamma   90.00
#
_symmetry.space_group_name_H-M   'P 1'
#
loop_
_entity.id
_entity.type
_entity.pdbx_description
1 polymer ?
#
loop_
_entity_poly.entity_id
_entity_poly.type
_entity_poly.pdbx_seq_one_letter_code
_entity_poly.pdbx_strand_id
1 'polypeptide(L)'
;MSNNIESRKRLFDKFSSQLHLLRDEGLLNIDLKFERTYICPICLRQFEESDLISTVDKNFLTEEDAPPAKLDGQRVALTCFECNSTAGHQIDVHLINRIKYIDRSKFYKGSKQEGFFEYEGKRIMAEITSNGDGTLEILHKTKNNNPTLLDKFMYGIKNKDIGPLLNLQPKRTNDNSDRVNLALLKTNYIITFSKFGYIFLLDKHYDNIREQIRDVNKGFDRQIFLKDQFSNNKIGTYYVFNDDAKSIFNIFSLRTEYSETLIGAILPLPEKTPDEIYKSLVTNGFSTEKSGETDVTLNTRNYDPDADVFSDMKEIMKIVNWIKTP
;
A
#
# COMPACT_ATOMS: atom_id res chain seq x y z
N MET A 1 0.95 29.86 -8.57
CA MET A 1 0.84 28.91 -7.43
C MET A 1 1.86 27.80 -7.66
N SER A 2 2.43 27.19 -6.60
CA SER A 2 3.33 26.03 -6.81
C SER A 2 2.54 24.84 -7.37
N ASN A 3 3.14 24.03 -8.25
CA ASN A 3 2.47 22.87 -8.89
C ASN A 3 1.81 21.92 -7.88
N ASN A 4 2.36 21.82 -6.66
CA ASN A 4 1.79 21.01 -5.58
C ASN A 4 0.44 21.55 -5.07
N ILE A 5 0.28 22.87 -4.98
CA ILE A 5 -0.97 23.49 -4.51
C ILE A 5 -2.08 23.29 -5.54
N GLU A 6 -1.75 23.39 -6.83
CA GLU A 6 -2.72 23.17 -7.91
C GLU A 6 -3.23 21.73 -7.94
N SER A 7 -2.33 20.74 -7.81
CA SER A 7 -2.72 19.32 -7.73
C SER A 7 -3.60 19.04 -6.52
N ARG A 8 -3.25 19.57 -5.34
CA ARG A 8 -4.08 19.46 -4.13
C ARG A 8 -5.44 20.12 -4.30
N LYS A 9 -5.49 21.32 -4.89
CA LYS A 9 -6.74 22.02 -5.16
C LYS A 9 -7.64 21.22 -6.09
N ARG A 10 -7.11 20.63 -7.15
CA ARG A 10 -7.88 19.76 -8.05
C ARG A 10 -8.52 18.57 -7.31
N LEU A 11 -7.76 17.89 -6.46
CA LEU A 11 -8.29 16.78 -5.65
C LEU A 11 -9.33 17.28 -4.64
N PHE A 12 -9.04 18.37 -3.94
CA PHE A 12 -9.97 18.99 -3.01
C PHE A 12 -11.29 19.33 -3.68
N ASP A 13 -11.25 20.04 -4.81
CA ASP A 13 -12.42 20.46 -5.57
C ASP A 13 -13.24 19.23 -6.02
N LYS A 14 -12.58 18.20 -6.57
CA LYS A 14 -13.23 16.96 -7.01
C LYS A 14 -14.03 16.28 -5.88
N PHE A 15 -13.38 16.00 -4.76
CA PHE A 15 -14.02 15.26 -3.67
C PHE A 15 -14.98 16.13 -2.85
N SER A 16 -14.64 17.40 -2.63
CA SER A 16 -15.52 18.33 -1.93
C SER A 16 -16.84 18.50 -2.69
N SER A 17 -16.80 18.71 -4.01
CA SER A 17 -18.03 18.81 -4.81
C SER A 17 -18.90 17.56 -4.72
N GLN A 18 -18.31 16.37 -4.83
CA GLN A 18 -19.06 15.11 -4.67
C GLN A 18 -19.69 15.01 -3.27
N LEU A 19 -18.96 15.36 -2.20
CA LEU A 19 -19.49 15.32 -0.83
C LEU A 19 -20.75 16.18 -0.68
N HIS A 20 -20.73 17.40 -1.22
CA HIS A 20 -21.87 18.32 -1.14
C HIS A 20 -23.03 17.82 -2.00
N LEU A 21 -22.75 17.34 -3.22
CA LEU A 21 -23.75 16.71 -4.08
C LEU A 21 -24.47 15.56 -3.37
N LEU A 22 -23.72 14.64 -2.75
CA LEU A 22 -24.29 13.51 -2.02
C LEU A 22 -25.12 13.95 -0.81
N ARG A 23 -24.71 15.00 -0.09
CA ARG A 23 -25.50 15.59 1.00
C ARG A 23 -26.79 16.22 0.48
N ASP A 24 -26.69 17.05 -0.56
CA ASP A 24 -27.81 17.83 -1.10
C ASP A 24 -28.89 16.92 -1.71
N GLU A 25 -28.47 15.79 -2.28
CA GLU A 25 -29.35 14.73 -2.79
C GLU A 25 -29.84 13.76 -1.70
N GLY A 26 -29.52 14.00 -0.42
CA GLY A 26 -29.99 13.20 0.72
C GLY A 26 -29.38 11.80 0.81
N LEU A 27 -28.29 11.52 0.09
CA LEU A 27 -27.55 10.26 0.16
C LEU A 27 -26.61 10.19 1.38
N LEU A 28 -26.24 11.34 1.93
CA LEU A 28 -25.47 11.45 3.17
C LEU A 28 -26.19 12.34 4.18
N ASN A 29 -26.29 11.86 5.41
CA ASN A 29 -26.78 12.64 6.54
C ASN A 29 -25.60 13.04 7.44
N ILE A 30 -24.92 14.13 7.07
CA ILE A 30 -23.74 14.63 7.76
C ILE A 30 -23.75 16.16 7.81
N ASP A 31 -23.41 16.71 8.98
CA ASP A 31 -23.21 18.14 9.15
C ASP A 31 -21.84 18.55 8.61
N LEU A 32 -21.84 19.42 7.61
CA LEU A 32 -20.61 19.95 7.01
C LEU A 32 -20.23 21.27 7.70
N LYS A 33 -19.02 21.31 8.26
CA LYS A 33 -18.48 22.42 9.06
C LYS A 33 -18.18 23.66 8.22
N PHE A 34 -17.86 23.48 6.95
CA PHE A 34 -17.42 24.54 6.05
C PHE A 34 -18.27 24.54 4.77
N GLU A 35 -18.37 25.70 4.11
CA GLU A 35 -19.07 25.86 2.84
C GLU A 35 -18.49 24.94 1.74
N ARG A 36 -17.17 24.80 1.73
CA ARG A 36 -16.45 23.82 0.91
C ARG A 36 -15.70 22.88 1.83
N THR A 37 -16.42 21.87 2.33
CA THR A 37 -15.85 20.84 3.19
C THR A 37 -15.17 19.73 2.40
N TYR A 38 -14.00 19.29 2.87
CA TYR A 38 -13.37 18.02 2.53
C TYR A 38 -13.22 17.18 3.80
N ILE A 39 -13.49 15.88 3.73
CA ILE A 39 -13.37 14.97 4.88
C ILE A 39 -12.17 14.05 4.65
N CYS A 40 -11.18 14.07 5.55
CA CYS A 40 -10.06 13.14 5.45
C CYS A 40 -10.60 11.70 5.51
N PRO A 41 -10.32 10.83 4.51
CA PRO A 41 -10.92 9.51 4.43
C PRO A 41 -10.45 8.56 5.54
N ILE A 42 -9.37 8.90 6.25
CA ILE A 42 -8.81 8.09 7.34
C ILE A 42 -9.36 8.50 8.72
N CYS A 43 -9.31 9.80 9.06
CA CYS A 43 -9.70 10.26 10.41
C CYS A 43 -11.06 10.94 10.48
N LEU A 44 -11.74 11.13 9.34
CA LEU A 44 -13.03 11.81 9.21
C LEU A 44 -13.07 13.27 9.71
N ARG A 45 -11.92 13.87 10.02
CA ARG A 45 -11.84 15.31 10.28
C ARG A 45 -12.19 16.09 9.01
N GLN A 46 -12.90 17.18 9.21
CA GLN A 46 -13.33 18.09 8.15
C GLN A 46 -12.30 19.22 7.98
N PHE A 47 -12.04 19.58 6.72
CA PHE A 47 -11.07 20.56 6.29
C PHE A 47 -11.71 21.51 5.27
N GLU A 48 -11.18 22.71 5.16
CA GLU A 48 -11.57 23.72 4.16
C GLU A 48 -10.42 23.99 3.18
N GLU A 49 -10.67 24.84 2.17
CA GLU A 49 -9.68 25.11 1.13
C GLU A 49 -8.39 25.76 1.67
N SER A 50 -8.49 26.54 2.75
CA SER A 50 -7.32 27.14 3.41
C SER A 50 -6.35 26.09 3.96
N ASP A 51 -6.84 24.87 4.24
CA ASP A 51 -6.06 23.75 4.75
C ASP A 51 -5.22 23.05 3.68
N LEU A 52 -5.24 23.51 2.42
CA LEU A 52 -4.31 23.03 1.39
C LEU A 52 -2.89 23.59 1.56
N ILE A 53 -2.77 24.70 2.30
CA ILE A 53 -1.53 25.41 2.56
C ILE A 53 -0.86 24.83 3.82
N SER A 54 0.40 24.42 3.67
CA SER A 54 1.19 23.91 4.80
C SER A 54 1.41 25.01 5.83
N THR A 55 1.15 24.70 7.10
CA THR A 55 1.48 25.57 8.25
C THR A 55 2.12 24.73 9.35
N VAL A 56 2.89 25.37 10.24
CA VAL A 56 3.58 24.66 11.33
C VAL A 56 2.60 24.27 12.44
N ASP A 57 1.56 25.08 12.65
CA ASP A 57 0.70 25.00 13.84
C ASP A 57 -0.64 24.30 13.59
N LYS A 58 -0.98 23.99 12.34
CA LYS A 58 -2.26 23.36 11.97
C LYS A 58 -2.01 22.15 11.10
N ASN A 59 -2.77 21.08 11.37
CA ASN A 59 -2.83 19.95 10.47
C ASN A 59 -3.46 20.37 9.14
N PHE A 60 -2.84 20.02 8.02
CA PHE A 60 -3.21 20.45 6.68
C PHE A 60 -3.37 19.24 5.75
N LEU A 61 -3.97 19.43 4.58
CA LEU A 61 -4.17 18.39 3.59
C LEU A 61 -2.90 18.14 2.77
N THR A 62 -2.55 16.87 2.66
CA THR A 62 -1.42 16.35 1.90
C THR A 62 -1.92 15.39 0.83
N GLU A 63 -1.15 15.25 -0.25
CA GLU A 63 -1.43 14.24 -1.27
C GLU A 63 -1.07 12.86 -0.72
N GLU A 64 -1.94 11.89 -0.93
CA GLU A 64 -1.77 10.51 -0.51
C GLU A 64 -1.46 9.65 -1.74
N ASP A 65 -0.31 8.98 -1.70
CA ASP A 65 0.10 8.02 -2.71
C ASP A 65 -0.49 6.64 -2.38
N ALA A 66 -1.15 6.00 -3.35
CA ALA A 66 -1.58 4.60 -3.20
C ALA A 66 -1.25 3.80 -4.47
N PRO A 67 -0.34 2.80 -4.40
CA PRO A 67 0.54 2.44 -3.27
C PRO A 67 1.51 3.58 -2.84
N PRO A 68 2.37 3.39 -1.82
CA PRO A 68 3.36 4.42 -1.46
C PRO A 68 4.27 4.78 -2.64
N ALA A 69 4.65 6.06 -2.79
CA ALA A 69 5.49 6.53 -3.91
C ALA A 69 6.83 5.78 -4.09
N LYS A 70 7.42 5.26 -2.99
CA LYS A 70 8.64 4.43 -3.06
C LYS A 70 8.42 3.06 -3.72
N LEU A 71 7.17 2.72 -4.00
CA LEU A 71 6.72 1.53 -4.72
C LEU A 71 5.97 1.91 -6.02
N ASP A 72 6.29 3.09 -6.59
CA ASP A 72 5.76 3.63 -7.85
C ASP A 72 4.26 3.98 -7.85
N GLY A 73 3.68 4.21 -6.67
CA GLY A 73 2.28 4.62 -6.59
C GLY A 73 2.04 6.09 -6.93
N GLN A 74 0.76 6.44 -7.06
CA GLN A 74 0.31 7.73 -7.57
C GLN A 74 -0.48 8.50 -6.52
N ARG A 75 -0.42 9.84 -6.63
CA ARG A 75 -1.20 10.79 -5.82
C ARG A 75 -2.66 10.76 -6.22
N VAL A 76 -3.47 9.99 -5.51
CA VAL A 76 -4.86 9.68 -5.90
C VAL A 76 -5.91 10.29 -4.96
N ALA A 77 -5.51 10.75 -3.78
CA ALA A 77 -6.40 11.32 -2.77
C ALA A 77 -5.71 12.40 -1.93
N LEU A 78 -6.47 13.05 -1.05
CA LEU A 78 -5.91 13.86 0.04
C LEU A 78 -6.14 13.17 1.38
N THR A 79 -5.14 13.21 2.24
CA THR A 79 -5.26 12.86 3.65
C THR A 79 -4.62 13.97 4.48
N CYS A 80 -5.06 14.13 5.73
CA CYS A 80 -4.42 15.10 6.60
C CYS A 80 -2.96 14.67 6.90
N PHE A 81 -2.08 15.64 7.06
CA PHE A 81 -0.64 15.45 7.29
C PHE A 81 -0.38 14.45 8.42
N GLU A 82 -1.13 14.55 9.52
CA GLU A 82 -1.01 13.64 10.66
C GLU A 82 -1.28 12.17 10.27
N CYS A 83 -2.37 11.89 9.53
CA CYS A 83 -2.68 10.53 9.08
C CYS A 83 -1.64 10.01 8.08
N ASN A 84 -1.29 10.84 7.10
CA ASN A 84 -0.32 10.46 6.07
C ASN A 84 1.05 10.15 6.68
N SER A 85 1.56 11.06 7.52
CA SER A 85 2.88 10.92 8.13
C SER A 85 2.94 9.77 9.13
N THR A 86 1.90 9.63 9.98
CA THR A 86 1.83 8.51 10.93
C THR A 86 1.81 7.18 10.20
N ALA A 87 0.94 7.01 9.19
CA ALA A 87 0.90 5.79 8.40
C ALA A 87 2.22 5.54 7.66
N GLY A 88 2.83 6.58 7.09
CA GLY A 88 4.11 6.50 6.39
C GLY A 88 5.23 5.89 7.25
N HIS A 89 5.34 6.35 8.50
CA HIS A 89 6.38 5.90 9.43
C HIS A 89 6.02 4.62 10.18
N GLN A 90 4.73 4.35 10.43
CA GLN A 90 4.30 3.22 11.24
C GLN A 90 3.99 1.97 10.42
N ILE A 91 3.41 2.08 9.22
CA ILE A 91 2.97 0.94 8.40
C ILE A 91 3.64 0.89 7.02
N ASP A 92 3.63 1.98 6.23
CA ASP A 92 4.07 1.93 4.82
C ASP A 92 5.55 1.56 4.69
N VAL A 93 6.39 2.02 5.64
CA VAL A 93 7.82 1.66 5.70
C VAL A 93 8.05 0.15 5.79
N HIS A 94 7.14 -0.61 6.43
CA HIS A 94 7.25 -2.05 6.55
C HIS A 94 6.99 -2.75 5.22
N LEU A 95 5.98 -2.32 4.47
CA LEU A 95 5.72 -2.82 3.12
C LEU A 95 6.89 -2.52 2.18
N ILE A 96 7.39 -1.28 2.20
CA ILE A 96 8.55 -0.87 1.39
C ILE A 96 9.78 -1.72 1.73
N ASN A 97 10.05 -1.93 3.02
CA ASN A 97 11.18 -2.75 3.46
C ASN A 97 11.01 -4.22 3.07
N ARG A 98 9.79 -4.79 3.17
CA ARG A 98 9.50 -6.17 2.76
C ARG A 98 9.75 -6.38 1.28
N ILE A 99 9.25 -5.49 0.41
CA ILE A 99 9.48 -5.61 -1.04
C ILE A 99 10.97 -5.47 -1.37
N LYS A 100 11.65 -4.48 -0.80
CA LYS A 100 13.11 -4.32 -0.98
C LYS A 100 13.93 -5.50 -0.47
N TYR A 101 13.49 -6.12 0.62
CA TYR A 101 14.13 -7.33 1.15
C TYR A 101 13.98 -8.50 0.17
N ILE A 102 12.78 -8.71 -0.36
CA ILE A 102 12.52 -9.73 -1.39
C ILE A 102 13.42 -9.48 -2.61
N ASP A 103 13.52 -8.24 -3.09
CA ASP A 103 14.37 -7.91 -4.25
C ASP A 103 15.84 -8.21 -3.98
N ARG A 104 16.35 -7.82 -2.81
CA ARG A 104 17.73 -8.10 -2.41
C ARG A 104 18.02 -9.59 -2.28
N SER A 105 17.03 -10.38 -1.84
CA SER A 105 17.15 -11.83 -1.73
C SER A 105 17.23 -12.53 -3.10
N LYS A 106 16.73 -11.89 -4.16
CA LYS A 106 16.80 -12.39 -5.54
C LYS A 106 18.10 -12.02 -6.25
N PHE A 107 18.95 -11.19 -5.65
CA PHE A 107 20.25 -10.79 -6.21
C PHE A 107 20.17 -10.32 -7.67
N TYR A 108 19.19 -9.47 -8.00
CA TYR A 108 19.09 -8.85 -9.32
C TYR A 108 20.38 -8.13 -9.71
N LYS A 109 20.70 -8.07 -11.02
CA LYS A 109 21.89 -7.36 -11.50
C LYS A 109 21.88 -5.90 -11.03
N GLY A 110 23.00 -5.46 -10.43
CA GLY A 110 23.15 -4.13 -9.86
C GLY A 110 22.47 -3.93 -8.51
N SER A 111 21.77 -4.94 -7.97
CA SER A 111 21.17 -4.84 -6.63
C SER A 111 22.24 -4.71 -5.57
N LYS A 112 22.00 -3.81 -4.61
CA LYS A 112 22.91 -3.50 -3.51
C LYS A 112 22.29 -3.83 -2.17
N GLN A 113 23.08 -4.44 -1.30
CA GLN A 113 22.69 -4.69 0.08
C GLN A 113 23.88 -4.59 1.05
N GLU A 114 23.59 -4.17 2.27
CA GLU A 114 24.54 -4.25 3.36
C GLU A 114 24.53 -5.66 3.94
N GLY A 115 25.70 -6.15 4.32
CA GLY A 115 25.86 -7.39 5.05
C GLY A 115 27.15 -7.37 5.86
N PHE A 116 27.46 -8.51 6.46
CA PHE A 116 28.72 -8.70 7.14
C PHE A 116 29.25 -10.12 6.99
N PHE A 117 30.57 -10.23 7.16
CA PHE A 117 31.26 -11.49 7.37
C PHE A 117 31.63 -11.62 8.83
N GLU A 118 31.57 -12.83 9.37
CA GLU A 118 32.10 -13.13 10.69
C GLU A 118 33.56 -13.56 10.56
N TYR A 119 34.46 -12.88 11.28
CA TYR A 119 35.89 -13.16 11.30
C TYR A 119 36.44 -12.90 12.71
N GLU A 120 37.10 -13.91 13.30
CA GLU A 120 37.62 -13.86 14.67
C GLU A 120 36.57 -13.40 15.72
N GLY A 121 35.32 -13.87 15.58
CA GLY A 121 34.19 -13.51 16.45
C GLY A 121 33.73 -12.05 16.32
N LYS A 122 34.18 -11.33 15.29
CA LYS A 122 33.83 -9.94 15.00
C LYS A 122 33.20 -9.82 13.61
N ARG A 123 32.45 -8.73 13.41
CA ARG A 123 31.77 -8.45 12.13
C ARG A 123 32.63 -7.55 11.27
N ILE A 124 32.85 -7.97 10.02
CA ILE A 124 33.38 -7.14 8.95
C ILE A 124 32.22 -6.72 8.05
N MET A 125 31.87 -5.44 8.10
CA MET A 125 30.80 -4.84 7.31
C MET A 125 31.19 -4.74 5.84
N ALA A 126 30.23 -5.01 4.95
CA ALA A 126 30.40 -4.91 3.51
C ALA A 126 29.14 -4.38 2.82
N GLU A 127 29.35 -3.69 1.70
CA GLU A 127 28.34 -3.47 0.67
C GLU A 127 28.51 -4.57 -0.38
N ILE A 128 27.43 -5.29 -0.68
CA ILE A 128 27.40 -6.41 -1.63
C ILE A 128 26.60 -5.96 -2.84
N THR A 129 27.20 -6.05 -4.02
CA THR A 129 26.54 -5.79 -5.31
C THR A 129 26.44 -7.10 -6.09
N SER A 130 25.25 -7.43 -6.60
CA SER A 130 25.10 -8.59 -7.48
C SER A 130 25.39 -8.23 -8.93
N ASN A 131 26.14 -9.08 -9.64
CA ASN A 131 26.35 -8.94 -11.08
C ASN A 131 25.25 -9.64 -11.91
N GLY A 132 24.35 -10.39 -11.26
CA GLY A 132 23.24 -11.09 -11.90
C GLY A 132 23.61 -12.39 -12.62
N ASP A 133 24.87 -12.82 -12.56
CA ASP A 133 25.41 -14.06 -13.14
C ASP A 133 25.84 -15.07 -12.05
N GLY A 134 25.39 -14.84 -10.81
CA GLY A 134 25.82 -15.60 -9.63
C GLY A 134 27.09 -15.06 -8.97
N THR A 135 27.76 -14.08 -9.56
CA THR A 135 28.92 -13.41 -8.93
C THR A 135 28.50 -12.18 -8.13
N LEU A 136 29.26 -11.91 -7.05
CA LEU A 136 29.05 -10.78 -6.14
C LEU A 136 30.32 -9.92 -6.09
N GLU A 137 30.14 -8.61 -6.15
CA GLU A 137 31.18 -7.63 -5.82
C GLU A 137 31.01 -7.17 -4.37
N ILE A 138 32.10 -7.24 -3.60
CA ILE A 138 32.09 -6.94 -2.17
C ILE A 138 33.00 -5.73 -1.92
N LEU A 139 32.41 -4.67 -1.36
CA LEU A 139 33.13 -3.46 -0.99
C LEU A 139 33.17 -3.29 0.53
N HIS A 140 34.37 -3.36 1.10
CA HIS A 140 34.62 -3.04 2.51
C HIS A 140 35.04 -1.59 2.66
N LYS A 141 34.19 -0.77 3.29
CA LYS A 141 34.52 0.63 3.60
C LYS A 141 35.28 0.69 4.93
N THR A 142 36.52 1.19 4.93
CA THR A 142 37.37 1.29 6.13
C THR A 142 36.68 2.05 7.26
N LYS A 143 35.94 3.12 6.95
CA LYS A 143 35.18 3.92 7.93
C LYS A 143 34.13 3.14 8.74
N ASN A 144 33.66 2.00 8.22
CA ASN A 144 32.61 1.19 8.84
C ASN A 144 33.19 -0.05 9.56
N ASN A 145 34.52 -0.19 9.60
CA ASN A 145 35.20 -1.38 10.08
C ASN A 145 36.37 -0.99 10.99
N ASN A 146 36.82 -1.91 11.85
CA ASN A 146 38.12 -1.75 12.51
C ASN A 146 39.22 -1.94 11.44
N PRO A 147 40.09 -0.94 11.20
CA PRO A 147 41.08 -1.01 10.10
C PRO A 147 42.02 -2.21 10.22
N THR A 148 42.56 -2.45 11.42
CA THR A 148 43.50 -3.56 11.66
C THR A 148 42.85 -4.93 11.45
N LEU A 149 41.58 -5.09 11.86
CA LEU A 149 40.85 -6.34 11.64
C LEU A 149 40.53 -6.54 10.15
N LEU A 150 40.16 -5.46 9.45
CA LEU A 150 39.90 -5.50 8.01
C LEU A 150 41.17 -5.87 7.23
N ASP A 151 42.32 -5.28 7.57
CA ASP A 151 43.60 -5.58 6.92
C ASP A 151 43.98 -7.05 7.11
N LYS A 152 43.81 -7.59 8.33
CA LYS A 152 44.01 -9.02 8.61
C LYS A 152 43.10 -9.90 7.77
N PHE A 153 41.81 -9.56 7.70
CA PHE A 153 40.83 -10.30 6.90
C PHE A 153 41.22 -10.29 5.40
N MET A 154 41.54 -9.12 4.84
CA MET A 154 41.95 -9.00 3.43
C MET A 154 43.26 -9.74 3.13
N TYR A 155 44.23 -9.69 4.05
CA TYR A 155 45.49 -10.42 3.94
C TYR A 155 45.25 -11.94 3.96
N GLY A 156 44.38 -12.42 4.86
CA GLY A 156 44.00 -13.83 4.95
C GLY A 156 43.29 -14.36 3.70
N ILE A 157 42.42 -13.55 3.07
CA ILE A 157 41.84 -13.88 1.75
C ILE A 157 42.95 -14.01 0.69
N LYS A 158 43.84 -13.02 0.61
CA LYS A 158 44.92 -12.97 -0.40
C LYS A 158 45.85 -14.18 -0.30
N ASN A 159 46.17 -14.61 0.92
CA ASN A 159 47.07 -15.72 1.17
C ASN A 159 46.38 -17.08 1.20
N LYS A 160 45.06 -17.14 1.05
CA LYS A 160 44.24 -18.36 1.15
C LYS A 160 44.26 -19.01 2.54
N ASP A 161 44.54 -18.22 3.58
CA ASP A 161 44.44 -18.63 4.98
C ASP A 161 42.97 -18.70 5.43
N ILE A 162 42.11 -17.89 4.80
CA ILE A 162 40.66 -17.98 4.94
C ILE A 162 40.15 -18.93 3.86
N GLY A 163 39.46 -19.99 4.29
CA GLY A 163 38.97 -21.04 3.40
C GLY A 163 37.99 -20.56 2.31
N PRO A 164 37.63 -21.45 1.37
CA PRO A 164 36.84 -21.08 0.18
C PRO A 164 35.39 -20.68 0.49
N LEU A 165 34.90 -20.97 1.71
CA LEU A 165 33.55 -20.67 2.15
C LEU A 165 33.55 -19.44 3.06
N LEU A 166 32.92 -18.36 2.59
CA LEU A 166 32.69 -17.16 3.38
C LEU A 166 31.22 -17.14 3.84
N ASN A 167 31.00 -17.05 5.14
CA ASN A 167 29.65 -16.94 5.70
C ASN A 167 29.16 -15.49 5.61
N LEU A 168 28.63 -15.13 4.44
CA LEU A 168 28.01 -13.83 4.21
C LEU A 168 26.62 -13.79 4.86
N GLN A 169 26.42 -12.82 5.74
CA GLN A 169 25.12 -12.58 6.37
C GLN A 169 24.54 -11.24 5.89
N PRO A 170 23.51 -11.26 5.04
CA PRO A 170 22.77 -10.05 4.67
C PRO A 170 22.16 -9.39 5.90
N LYS A 171 22.12 -8.06 5.92
CA LYS A 171 21.45 -7.32 6.98
C LYS A 171 19.95 -7.60 6.93
N ARG A 172 19.42 -8.15 8.03
CA ARG A 172 17.98 -8.38 8.17
C ARG A 172 17.24 -7.04 8.14
N THR A 173 16.12 -6.98 7.42
CA THR A 173 15.16 -5.90 7.57
C THR A 173 14.33 -6.12 8.82
N ASN A 174 14.03 -5.04 9.53
CA ASN A 174 13.07 -5.06 10.61
C ASN A 174 11.72 -4.67 10.03
N ASP A 175 11.01 -5.63 9.45
CA ASP A 175 9.65 -5.46 8.96
C ASP A 175 8.70 -6.40 9.71
N ASN A 176 7.53 -5.86 10.08
CA ASN A 176 6.51 -6.58 10.82
C ASN A 176 5.38 -6.97 9.85
N SER A 177 5.04 -8.26 9.80
CA SER A 177 4.05 -8.78 8.85
C SER A 177 2.66 -8.16 9.01
N ASP A 178 2.22 -7.87 10.23
CA ASP A 178 0.92 -7.22 10.47
C ASP A 178 0.94 -5.79 9.93
N ARG A 179 2.05 -5.07 10.11
CA ARG A 179 2.23 -3.73 9.55
C ARG A 179 2.32 -3.71 8.02
N VAL A 180 2.90 -4.75 7.42
CA VAL A 180 2.86 -4.95 5.96
C VAL A 180 1.41 -5.11 5.50
N ASN A 181 0.61 -5.92 6.20
CA ASN A 181 -0.80 -6.13 5.86
C ASN A 181 -1.64 -4.85 6.07
N LEU A 182 -1.38 -4.07 7.13
CA LEU A 182 -2.01 -2.77 7.34
C LEU A 182 -1.68 -1.77 6.22
N ALA A 183 -0.44 -1.75 5.73
CA ALA A 183 -0.07 -0.90 4.59
C ALA A 183 -0.78 -1.31 3.29
N LEU A 184 -0.97 -2.62 3.06
CA LEU A 184 -1.78 -3.12 1.95
C LEU A 184 -3.27 -2.76 2.11
N LEU A 185 -3.81 -2.86 3.33
CA LEU A 185 -5.18 -2.43 3.64
C LEU A 185 -5.38 -0.93 3.39
N LYS A 186 -4.47 -0.08 3.89
CA LYS A 186 -4.46 1.37 3.61
C LYS A 186 -4.45 1.62 2.11
N THR A 187 -3.54 0.98 1.38
CA THR A 187 -3.43 1.12 -0.08
C THR A 187 -4.75 0.77 -0.76
N ASN A 188 -5.33 -0.38 -0.45
CA ASN A 188 -6.60 -0.83 -1.00
C ASN A 188 -7.76 0.15 -0.70
N TYR A 189 -7.83 0.62 0.55
CA TYR A 189 -8.83 1.59 0.99
C TYR A 189 -8.69 2.93 0.27
N ILE A 190 -7.48 3.47 0.12
CA ILE A 190 -7.23 4.74 -0.56
C ILE A 190 -7.47 4.63 -2.07
N ILE A 191 -7.10 3.51 -2.71
CA ILE A 191 -7.45 3.25 -4.12
C ILE A 191 -8.98 3.29 -4.27
N THR A 192 -9.70 2.57 -3.40
CA THR A 192 -11.17 2.56 -3.42
C THR A 192 -11.74 3.96 -3.23
N PHE A 193 -11.23 4.73 -2.26
CA PHE A 193 -11.64 6.12 -2.05
C PHE A 193 -11.37 6.98 -3.29
N SER A 194 -10.25 6.80 -3.98
CA SER A 194 -9.95 7.59 -5.18
C SER A 194 -10.93 7.37 -6.33
N LYS A 195 -11.57 6.19 -6.37
CA LYS A 195 -12.55 5.80 -7.40
C LYS A 195 -13.97 6.18 -7.02
N PHE A 196 -14.37 5.95 -5.78
CA PHE A 196 -15.77 6.11 -5.37
C PHE A 196 -16.03 7.34 -4.50
N GLY A 197 -14.99 7.96 -3.94
CA GLY A 197 -15.10 9.09 -3.02
C GLY A 197 -15.99 8.78 -1.83
N TYR A 198 -16.99 9.63 -1.54
CA TYR A 198 -17.78 9.53 -0.31
C TYR A 198 -19.03 8.65 -0.40
N ILE A 199 -19.51 8.30 -1.62
CA ILE A 199 -19.99 6.93 -1.91
C ILE A 199 -20.70 6.22 -0.76
N PHE A 200 -19.93 5.28 -0.24
CA PHE A 200 -20.24 4.39 0.86
C PHE A 200 -19.10 4.39 1.89
N LEU A 201 -18.00 5.07 1.63
CA LEU A 201 -16.81 5.01 2.49
C LEU A 201 -16.97 5.81 3.78
N LEU A 202 -18.00 6.67 3.91
CA LEU A 202 -18.37 7.26 5.19
C LEU A 202 -19.23 6.34 6.07
N ASP A 203 -19.63 5.16 5.56
CA ASP A 203 -20.37 4.18 6.35
C ASP A 203 -19.54 3.72 7.57
N LYS A 204 -20.22 3.52 8.70
CA LYS A 204 -19.65 3.03 9.96
C LYS A 204 -18.96 1.68 9.82
N HIS A 205 -19.34 0.88 8.82
CA HIS A 205 -18.69 -0.38 8.48
C HIS A 205 -17.18 -0.21 8.29
N TYR A 206 -16.74 0.93 7.76
CA TYR A 206 -15.34 1.24 7.52
C TYR A 206 -14.62 1.87 8.72
N ASP A 207 -15.31 2.14 9.85
CA ASP A 207 -14.67 2.71 11.04
C ASP A 207 -13.56 1.81 11.56
N ASN A 208 -13.79 0.50 11.59
CA ASN A 208 -12.79 -0.46 12.02
C ASN A 208 -11.54 -0.43 11.11
N ILE A 209 -11.72 -0.35 9.79
CA ILE A 209 -10.60 -0.23 8.84
C ILE A 209 -9.84 1.08 9.06
N ARG A 210 -10.55 2.20 9.24
CA ARG A 210 -9.95 3.50 9.56
C ARG A 210 -9.17 3.47 10.88
N GLU A 211 -9.71 2.83 11.91
CA GLU A 211 -9.05 2.68 13.21
C GLU A 211 -7.76 1.86 13.10
N GLN A 212 -7.78 0.73 12.39
CA GLN A 212 -6.60 -0.10 12.16
C GLN A 212 -5.49 0.64 11.41
N ILE A 213 -5.85 1.48 10.43
CA ILE A 213 -4.88 2.31 9.70
C ILE A 213 -4.27 3.39 10.61
N ARG A 214 -5.05 3.93 11.56
CA ARG A 214 -4.63 5.02 12.45
C ARG A 214 -3.83 4.56 13.66
N ASP A 215 -4.18 3.41 14.22
CA ASP A 215 -3.57 2.87 15.43
C ASP A 215 -3.11 1.43 15.19
N VAL A 216 -1.82 1.26 14.95
CA VAL A 216 -1.21 -0.05 14.71
C VAL A 216 -1.35 -1.02 15.88
N ASN A 217 -1.69 -0.54 17.08
CA ASN A 217 -1.88 -1.41 18.24
C ASN A 217 -3.27 -2.04 18.30
N LYS A 218 -4.22 -1.57 17.48
CA LYS A 218 -5.53 -2.22 17.33
C LYS A 218 -5.44 -3.61 16.72
N GLY A 219 -4.30 -3.94 16.11
CA GLY A 219 -4.10 -5.19 15.38
C GLY A 219 -4.60 -5.09 13.94
N PHE A 220 -4.42 -6.18 13.20
CA PHE A 220 -4.89 -6.33 11.84
C PHE A 220 -5.99 -7.38 11.81
N ASP A 221 -7.20 -6.98 11.44
CA ASP A 221 -8.27 -7.91 11.13
C ASP A 221 -8.03 -8.49 9.75
N ARG A 222 -8.24 -9.81 9.62
CA ARG A 222 -7.96 -10.56 8.41
C ARG A 222 -8.57 -9.87 7.18
N GLN A 223 -7.73 -9.59 6.19
CA GLN A 223 -8.15 -9.15 4.85
C GLN A 223 -7.70 -10.16 3.81
N ILE A 224 -8.36 -10.14 2.65
CA ILE A 224 -8.08 -11.06 1.57
C ILE A 224 -7.13 -10.38 0.58
N PHE A 225 -5.88 -10.86 0.58
CA PHE A 225 -4.85 -10.45 -0.38
C PHE A 225 -4.44 -11.64 -1.26
N LEU A 226 -4.33 -11.38 -2.55
CA LEU A 226 -3.89 -12.31 -3.57
C LEU A 226 -2.57 -11.81 -4.15
N LYS A 227 -1.59 -12.71 -4.28
CA LYS A 227 -0.25 -12.41 -4.80
C LYS A 227 0.10 -13.39 -5.90
N ASP A 228 0.87 -12.93 -6.88
CA ASP A 228 1.48 -13.77 -7.92
C ASP A 228 0.48 -14.56 -8.79
N GLN A 229 -0.76 -14.10 -8.89
CA GLN A 229 -1.84 -14.75 -9.67
C GLN A 229 -2.32 -13.91 -10.87
N PHE A 230 -1.73 -12.73 -11.09
CA PHE A 230 -2.25 -11.76 -12.06
C PHE A 230 -1.21 -11.42 -13.12
N SER A 231 -1.69 -11.07 -14.30
CA SER A 231 -0.92 -10.43 -15.36
C SER A 231 -1.15 -8.92 -15.37
N ASN A 232 -0.19 -8.13 -15.87
CA ASN A 232 -0.23 -6.65 -15.83
C ASN A 232 -1.48 -6.04 -16.50
N ASN A 233 -2.06 -6.71 -17.50
CA ASN A 233 -3.31 -6.28 -18.14
C ASN A 233 -4.56 -6.41 -17.25
N LYS A 234 -4.41 -6.92 -16.02
CA LYS A 234 -5.47 -7.02 -15.01
C LYS A 234 -5.37 -5.96 -13.92
N ILE A 235 -4.42 -5.02 -13.99
CA ILE A 235 -4.36 -3.89 -13.04
C ILE A 235 -5.63 -3.05 -13.22
N GLY A 236 -6.34 -2.79 -12.12
CA GLY A 236 -7.60 -2.06 -12.16
C GLY A 236 -8.47 -2.27 -10.91
N THR A 237 -9.64 -1.64 -10.94
CA THR A 237 -10.69 -1.79 -9.94
C THR A 237 -11.84 -2.59 -10.55
N TYR A 238 -12.41 -3.49 -9.78
CA TYR A 238 -13.44 -4.43 -10.22
C TYR A 238 -14.57 -4.47 -9.21
N TYR A 239 -15.78 -4.57 -9.72
CA TYR A 239 -16.97 -4.91 -8.93
C TYR A 239 -17.07 -6.43 -8.84
N VAL A 240 -17.21 -6.98 -7.65
CA VAL A 240 -17.51 -8.41 -7.45
C VAL A 240 -19.01 -8.57 -7.25
N PHE A 241 -19.67 -9.36 -8.10
CA PHE A 241 -21.13 -9.55 -8.10
C PHE A 241 -21.60 -10.88 -7.50
N ASN A 242 -20.68 -11.70 -6.98
CA ASN A 242 -21.05 -12.90 -6.25
C ASN A 242 -21.87 -12.48 -5.00
N ASP A 243 -23.12 -12.92 -4.86
CA ASP A 243 -24.06 -12.40 -3.85
C ASP A 243 -23.51 -12.47 -2.41
N ASP A 244 -22.81 -13.55 -2.08
CA ASP A 244 -22.17 -13.75 -0.76
C ASP A 244 -20.74 -13.16 -0.67
N ALA A 245 -20.24 -12.54 -1.73
CA ALA A 245 -18.90 -11.96 -1.79
C ALA A 245 -18.87 -10.57 -2.47
N LYS A 246 -20.00 -9.85 -2.49
CA LYS A 246 -20.10 -8.50 -3.04
C LYS A 246 -19.07 -7.57 -2.40
N SER A 247 -18.21 -7.02 -3.23
CA SER A 247 -17.01 -6.33 -2.77
C SER A 247 -16.38 -5.49 -3.88
N ILE A 248 -15.46 -4.62 -3.50
CA ILE A 248 -14.54 -3.96 -4.42
C ILE A 248 -13.25 -4.78 -4.45
N PHE A 249 -12.81 -5.16 -5.65
CA PHE A 249 -11.56 -5.87 -5.85
C PHE A 249 -10.58 -4.98 -6.61
N ASN A 250 -9.46 -4.64 -5.99
CA ASN A 250 -8.41 -3.84 -6.62
C ASN A 250 -7.20 -4.71 -6.92
N ILE A 251 -6.69 -4.63 -8.15
CA ILE A 251 -5.39 -5.18 -8.53
C ILE A 251 -4.45 -3.99 -8.78
N PHE A 252 -3.37 -3.90 -8.01
CA PHE A 252 -2.38 -2.83 -8.11
C PHE A 252 -0.96 -3.37 -8.07
N SER A 253 -0.02 -2.63 -8.66
CA SER A 253 1.39 -3.00 -8.72
C SER A 253 2.19 -2.33 -7.60
N LEU A 254 3.09 -3.09 -6.99
CA LEU A 254 4.17 -2.60 -6.14
C LEU A 254 5.46 -2.72 -6.92
N ARG A 255 6.02 -1.60 -7.37
CA ARG A 255 7.18 -1.61 -8.26
C ARG A 255 8.40 -0.99 -7.61
N THR A 256 9.54 -1.67 -7.76
CA THR A 256 10.86 -1.12 -7.47
C THR A 256 11.65 -0.97 -8.76
N GLU A 257 12.89 -0.52 -8.67
CA GLU A 257 13.80 -0.51 -9.81
C GLU A 257 14.18 -1.92 -10.32
N TYR A 258 13.85 -2.99 -9.58
CA TYR A 258 14.23 -4.36 -9.91
C TYR A 258 13.06 -5.29 -10.24
N SER A 259 11.89 -5.06 -9.63
CA SER A 259 10.76 -5.97 -9.76
C SER A 259 9.42 -5.26 -9.71
N GLU A 260 8.40 -5.96 -10.18
CA GLU A 260 6.99 -5.58 -10.05
C GLU A 260 6.26 -6.75 -9.39
N THR A 261 5.56 -6.46 -8.30
CA THR A 261 4.69 -7.43 -7.60
C THR A 261 3.25 -6.97 -7.72
N LEU A 262 2.38 -7.81 -8.29
CA LEU A 262 0.95 -7.51 -8.36
C LEU A 262 0.23 -8.02 -7.11
N ILE A 263 -0.58 -7.14 -6.51
CA ILE A 263 -1.42 -7.45 -5.37
C ILE A 263 -2.87 -7.28 -5.78
N GLY A 264 -3.65 -8.35 -5.62
CA GLY A 264 -5.11 -8.28 -5.57
C GLY A 264 -5.57 -8.08 -4.13
N ALA A 265 -6.46 -7.14 -3.87
CA ALA A 265 -6.99 -6.85 -2.55
C ALA A 265 -8.50 -6.65 -2.61
N ILE A 266 -9.22 -7.32 -1.71
CA ILE A 266 -10.68 -7.20 -1.60
C ILE A 266 -11.01 -6.24 -0.47
N LEU A 267 -11.84 -5.24 -0.76
CA LEU A 267 -12.49 -4.39 0.23
C LEU A 267 -13.98 -4.78 0.30
N PRO A 268 -14.48 -5.27 1.45
CA PRO A 268 -15.90 -5.55 1.62
C PRO A 268 -16.77 -4.30 1.38
N LEU A 269 -17.98 -4.51 0.85
CA LEU A 269 -19.03 -3.49 0.90
C LEU A 269 -19.63 -3.41 2.31
N PRO A 270 -20.37 -2.33 2.65
CA PRO A 270 -21.16 -2.30 3.87
C PRO A 270 -21.98 -3.58 4.04
N GLU A 271 -22.14 -4.03 5.28
CA GLU A 271 -22.87 -5.25 5.67
C GLU A 271 -22.20 -6.59 5.32
N LYS A 272 -21.02 -6.61 4.68
CA LYS A 272 -20.22 -7.82 4.46
C LYS A 272 -18.93 -7.79 5.25
N THR A 273 -18.59 -8.86 5.95
CA THR A 273 -17.31 -9.01 6.66
C THR A 273 -16.27 -9.70 5.78
N PRO A 274 -14.96 -9.48 6.03
CA PRO A 274 -13.91 -10.24 5.36
C PRO A 274 -14.06 -11.76 5.49
N ASP A 275 -14.52 -12.25 6.65
CA ASP A 275 -14.70 -13.69 6.90
C ASP A 275 -15.88 -14.27 6.11
N GLU A 276 -16.99 -13.54 5.96
CA GLU A 276 -18.11 -13.95 5.12
C GLU A 276 -17.70 -14.05 3.65
N ILE A 277 -16.99 -13.03 3.16
CA ILE A 277 -16.44 -13.04 1.80
C ILE A 277 -15.47 -14.21 1.64
N TYR A 278 -14.55 -14.40 2.58
CA TYR A 278 -13.60 -15.51 2.53
C TYR A 278 -14.31 -16.86 2.47
N LYS A 279 -15.28 -17.10 3.36
CA LYS A 279 -16.07 -18.34 3.39
C LYS A 279 -16.81 -18.57 2.08
N SER A 280 -17.41 -17.52 1.53
CA SER A 280 -18.10 -17.56 0.23
C SER A 280 -17.14 -17.93 -0.90
N LEU A 281 -15.99 -17.26 -0.98
CA LEU A 281 -14.98 -17.54 -1.99
C LEU A 281 -14.46 -18.97 -1.87
N VAL A 282 -14.14 -19.45 -0.65
CA VAL A 282 -13.65 -20.83 -0.42
C VAL A 282 -14.70 -21.86 -0.83
N THR A 283 -15.96 -21.63 -0.49
CA THR A 283 -17.07 -22.51 -0.89
C THR A 283 -17.20 -22.59 -2.41
N ASN A 284 -16.85 -21.52 -3.12
CA ASN A 284 -16.85 -21.42 -4.58
C ASN A 284 -15.50 -21.79 -5.23
N GLY A 285 -14.60 -22.48 -4.50
CA GLY A 285 -13.35 -23.02 -5.05
C GLY A 285 -12.09 -22.19 -4.79
N PHE A 286 -12.15 -21.15 -3.95
CA PHE A 286 -10.96 -20.39 -3.53
C PHE A 286 -10.05 -21.20 -2.62
N SER A 287 -8.80 -21.40 -3.06
CA SER A 287 -7.73 -21.95 -2.23
C SER A 287 -6.66 -20.90 -2.00
N THR A 288 -6.42 -20.56 -0.73
CA THR A 288 -5.29 -19.70 -0.34
C THR A 288 -3.94 -20.42 -0.32
N GLU A 289 -3.92 -21.75 -0.50
CA GLU A 289 -2.73 -22.59 -0.23
C GLU A 289 -1.99 -23.04 -1.49
N LYS A 290 -2.56 -22.87 -2.68
CA LYS A 290 -1.93 -23.26 -3.95
C LYS A 290 -1.58 -22.05 -4.79
N SER A 291 -0.32 -21.65 -4.75
CA SER A 291 0.27 -20.75 -5.75
C SER A 291 0.20 -21.45 -7.12
N GLY A 292 -0.58 -20.89 -8.05
CA GLY A 292 -0.50 -21.28 -9.47
C GLY A 292 -1.82 -21.64 -10.13
N GLU A 293 -2.84 -22.12 -9.40
CA GLU A 293 -4.16 -22.40 -9.99
C GLU A 293 -5.24 -22.15 -8.93
N THR A 294 -5.89 -20.99 -9.02
CA THR A 294 -7.14 -20.71 -8.31
C THR A 294 -8.19 -20.41 -9.39
N ASP A 295 -9.00 -21.41 -9.70
CA ASP A 295 -10.20 -21.28 -10.56
C ASP A 295 -11.33 -20.58 -9.80
N VAL A 296 -11.01 -19.49 -9.11
CA VAL A 296 -12.05 -18.65 -8.53
C VAL A 296 -12.54 -17.77 -9.64
N THR A 297 -13.63 -18.21 -10.26
CA THR A 297 -14.38 -17.34 -11.16
C THR A 297 -15.09 -16.29 -10.30
N LEU A 298 -14.35 -15.25 -9.91
CA LEU A 298 -14.97 -14.03 -9.43
C LEU A 298 -15.84 -13.51 -10.58
N ASN A 299 -17.14 -13.37 -10.34
CA ASN A 299 -18.02 -12.69 -11.29
C ASN A 299 -17.73 -11.20 -11.20
N THR A 300 -16.67 -10.80 -11.89
CA THR A 300 -16.21 -9.41 -11.90
C THR A 300 -16.72 -8.68 -13.12
N ARG A 301 -17.06 -7.42 -12.95
CA ARG A 301 -17.07 -6.46 -14.05
C ARG A 301 -16.04 -5.37 -13.77
N ASN A 302 -15.35 -4.93 -14.82
CA ASN A 302 -14.43 -3.80 -14.73
C ASN A 302 -15.19 -2.58 -14.21
N TYR A 303 -14.56 -1.85 -13.28
CA TYR A 303 -14.91 -0.46 -13.05
C TYR A 303 -14.73 0.30 -14.36
N ASP A 304 -15.73 1.07 -14.74
CA ASP A 304 -15.66 1.96 -15.89
C ASP A 304 -14.90 3.23 -15.47
N PRO A 305 -13.65 3.45 -15.94
CA PRO A 305 -12.88 4.64 -15.58
C PRO A 305 -13.48 5.94 -16.11
N ASP A 306 -14.35 5.85 -17.12
CA ASP A 306 -14.98 7.00 -17.78
C ASP A 306 -16.34 7.36 -17.14
N ALA A 307 -16.86 6.51 -16.25
CA ALA A 307 -18.06 6.83 -15.48
C ALA A 307 -17.78 7.95 -14.47
N ASP A 308 -18.50 9.07 -14.60
CA ASP A 308 -18.38 10.20 -13.67
C ASP A 308 -19.16 9.95 -12.39
N VAL A 309 -18.59 9.16 -11.51
CA VAL A 309 -19.16 8.89 -10.18
C VAL A 309 -18.94 10.03 -9.18
N PHE A 310 -18.43 11.19 -9.62
CA PHE A 310 -18.17 12.36 -8.78
C PHE A 310 -19.18 13.48 -8.99
N SER A 311 -19.74 13.59 -10.20
CA SER A 311 -20.69 14.64 -10.55
C SER A 311 -21.98 14.15 -11.22
N ASP A 312 -22.00 12.93 -11.79
CA ASP A 312 -23.19 12.37 -12.43
C ASP A 312 -24.00 11.52 -11.44
N MET A 313 -25.16 12.07 -11.04
CA MET A 313 -26.08 11.38 -10.13
C MET A 313 -26.61 10.06 -10.67
N LYS A 314 -26.70 9.88 -11.98
CA LYS A 314 -27.12 8.60 -12.57
C LYS A 314 -26.07 7.52 -12.32
N GLU A 315 -24.79 7.84 -12.49
CA GLU A 315 -23.69 6.90 -12.24
C GLU A 315 -23.53 6.63 -10.73
N ILE A 316 -23.64 7.66 -9.89
CA ILE A 316 -23.66 7.52 -8.42
C ILE A 316 -24.78 6.57 -7.98
N MET A 317 -26.00 6.74 -8.50
CA MET A 317 -27.14 5.91 -8.12
C MET A 317 -26.99 4.46 -8.58
N LYS A 318 -26.26 4.17 -9.66
CA LYS A 318 -25.95 2.76 -10.03
C LYS A 318 -25.13 2.08 -8.93
N ILE A 319 -24.14 2.79 -8.36
CA ILE A 319 -23.31 2.26 -7.27
C ILE A 319 -24.15 2.09 -6.01
N VAL A 320 -24.93 3.12 -5.63
CA VAL A 320 -25.81 3.06 -4.44
C VAL A 320 -26.78 1.89 -4.53
N ASN A 321 -27.40 1.69 -5.70
CA ASN A 321 -28.34 0.59 -5.91
C ASN A 321 -27.64 -0.77 -5.90
N TRP A 322 -26.45 -0.88 -6.50
CA TRP A 322 -25.66 -2.11 -6.46
C TRP A 322 -25.32 -2.51 -5.01
N ILE A 323 -24.94 -1.56 -4.16
CA ILE A 323 -24.61 -1.81 -2.75
C ILE A 323 -25.85 -2.25 -1.96
N LYS A 324 -27.01 -1.64 -2.22
CA LYS A 324 -28.27 -1.95 -1.51
C LYS A 324 -28.96 -3.22 -2.01
N THR A 325 -28.56 -3.76 -3.14
CA THR A 325 -29.16 -4.99 -3.67
C THR A 325 -28.62 -6.16 -2.87
N PRO A 326 -29.47 -6.98 -2.22
CA PRO A 326 -29.04 -8.13 -1.41
C PRO A 326 -28.23 -9.12 -2.22
#